data_AF-A0A6P3HXI6-F1
#
_entry.id   AF-A0A6P3HXI6-F1
#
_cell.length_a   1.000
_cell.length_b   1.000
_cell.length_c   1.000
_cell.angle_alpha   90.00
_cell.angle_beta   90.00
_cell.angle_gamma   90.00
#
_symmetry.space_group_name_H-M   'P 1'
#
loop_
_entity.id
_entity.type
_entity.pdbx_description
1 polymer ?
#
loop_
_entity_poly.entity_id
_entity_poly.type
_entity_poly.pdbx_seq_one_letter_code
_entity_poly.pdbx_strand_id
1 'polypeptide(L)'
;EARKRKEVLSLGYHGNVVDLWDIFSQGFGPFRWVCTSGDPQDLAVTDRLATSALEEIVAAGVTPAVKLQYVDNIRWIQEAAKHQLVVGSQARILYSDQKGRVAIAVAFNQAIARGELKAPVVLSRDHHDVSGTDSPFRETSNIYDGSAFCADMAVQNFVGDAFRGATWIALHNGGGVGW
;
A
#
# COMPACT_ATOMS: atom_id res chain seq x y z
N GLU A 1 -25.01 3.33 -8.11
CA GLU A 1 -25.97 3.18 -9.24
C GLU A 1 -27.28 2.50 -8.86
N ALA A 2 -27.32 1.25 -8.41
CA ALA A 2 -28.58 0.57 -8.08
C ALA A 2 -29.48 1.33 -7.09
N ARG A 3 -28.90 1.98 -6.06
CA ARG A 3 -29.63 2.89 -5.15
C ARG A 3 -30.34 4.03 -5.90
N LYS A 4 -29.70 4.63 -6.90
CA LYS A 4 -30.31 5.69 -7.73
C LYS A 4 -31.45 5.12 -8.60
N ARG A 5 -31.28 3.89 -9.10
CA ARG A 5 -32.25 3.19 -9.96
C ARG A 5 -33.38 2.50 -9.17
N LYS A 6 -33.33 2.50 -7.85
CA LYS A 6 -34.24 1.76 -6.96
C LYS A 6 -34.30 0.26 -7.29
N GLU A 7 -33.18 -0.28 -7.79
CA GLU A 7 -33.04 -1.70 -8.09
C GLU A 7 -32.74 -2.46 -6.80
N VAL A 8 -33.50 -3.53 -6.55
CA VAL A 8 -33.24 -4.44 -5.43
C VAL A 8 -32.01 -5.27 -5.77
N LEU A 9 -30.96 -5.13 -4.97
CA LEU A 9 -29.79 -5.99 -5.00
C LEU A 9 -29.75 -6.85 -3.75
N SER A 10 -29.16 -8.04 -3.85
CA SER A 10 -28.73 -8.78 -2.66
C SER A 10 -27.62 -7.97 -1.99
N LEU A 11 -27.96 -7.24 -0.92
CA LEU A 11 -27.02 -6.50 -0.07
C LEU A 11 -26.29 -7.42 0.93
N GLY A 12 -26.59 -8.73 0.90
CA GLY A 12 -26.11 -9.73 1.86
C GLY A 12 -24.73 -10.30 1.56
N TYR A 13 -23.83 -9.51 0.98
CA TYR A 13 -22.40 -9.85 0.98
C TYR A 13 -21.73 -8.78 1.84
N HIS A 14 -21.12 -9.18 2.96
CA HIS A 14 -20.12 -8.32 3.59
C HIS A 14 -19.09 -8.04 2.50
N GLY A 15 -19.12 -6.84 1.92
CA GLY A 15 -18.25 -6.53 0.81
C GLY A 15 -16.81 -6.67 1.27
N ASN A 16 -15.91 -7.19 0.42
CA ASN A 16 -14.49 -7.39 0.75
C ASN A 16 -13.81 -6.14 1.37
N VAL A 17 -14.38 -4.95 1.16
CA VAL A 17 -13.92 -3.67 1.71
C VAL A 17 -14.10 -3.57 3.24
N VAL A 18 -15.14 -4.20 3.80
CA VAL A 18 -15.36 -4.24 5.26
C VAL A 18 -14.25 -5.08 5.92
N ASP A 19 -13.91 -6.23 5.33
CA ASP A 19 -12.83 -7.10 5.82
C ASP A 19 -11.44 -6.48 5.58
N LEU A 20 -11.29 -5.67 4.52
CA LEU A 20 -10.07 -4.92 4.24
C LEU A 20 -9.79 -3.84 5.29
N TRP A 21 -10.80 -3.41 6.04
CA TRP A 21 -10.64 -2.38 7.08
C TRP A 21 -9.85 -2.90 8.29
N ASP A 22 -9.98 -4.18 8.62
CA ASP A 22 -9.17 -4.82 9.67
C ASP A 22 -7.68 -4.83 9.29
N ILE A 23 -7.37 -4.84 8.00
CA ILE A 23 -6.02 -4.70 7.45
C ILE A 23 -5.55 -3.25 7.56
N PHE A 24 -6.38 -2.28 7.16
CA PHE A 24 -6.06 -0.85 7.26
C PHE A 24 -5.87 -0.37 8.70
N SER A 25 -6.69 -0.83 9.66
CA SER A 25 -6.54 -0.47 11.08
C SER A 25 -5.21 -0.92 11.68
N GLN A 26 -4.56 -1.92 11.08
CA GLN A 26 -3.20 -2.37 11.44
C GLN A 26 -2.10 -1.61 10.68
N GLY A 27 -2.47 -0.64 9.84
CA GLY A 27 -1.57 0.17 9.01
C GLY A 27 -1.14 -0.49 7.69
N PHE A 28 -1.57 -1.72 7.43
CA PHE A 28 -1.25 -2.42 6.19
C PHE A 28 -1.96 -1.76 5.02
N GLY A 29 -1.22 -1.43 3.97
CA GLY A 29 -1.77 -0.87 2.76
C GLY A 29 -0.73 -0.85 1.65
N PRO A 30 -1.07 -0.34 0.45
CA PRO A 30 -0.23 -0.42 -0.72
C PRO A 30 1.11 0.28 -0.50
N PHE A 31 2.19 -0.48 -0.64
CA PHE A 31 3.55 0.02 -0.67
C PHE A 31 4.15 -0.36 -2.03
N ARG A 32 4.46 0.66 -2.84
CA ARG A 32 4.91 0.50 -4.23
C ARG A 32 6.28 1.13 -4.39
N TRP A 33 7.08 0.56 -5.27
CA TRP A 33 8.30 1.22 -5.72
C TRP A 33 8.55 1.05 -7.21
N VAL A 34 9.43 1.90 -7.73
CA VAL A 34 9.89 1.91 -9.11
C VAL A 34 11.41 2.06 -9.15
N CYS A 35 12.10 1.14 -9.82
CA CYS A 35 13.54 1.21 -10.06
C CYS A 35 13.82 2.19 -11.21
N THR A 36 14.46 3.33 -10.93
CA THR A 36 14.68 4.38 -11.95
C THR A 36 15.73 4.01 -13.01
N SER A 37 16.51 2.94 -12.78
CA SER A 37 17.41 2.36 -13.77
C SER A 37 16.68 1.73 -14.95
N GLY A 38 15.41 1.34 -14.77
CA GLY A 38 14.67 0.55 -15.76
C GLY A 38 15.19 -0.89 -15.93
N ASP A 39 16.13 -1.33 -15.08
CA ASP A 39 16.75 -2.65 -15.18
C ASP A 39 15.97 -3.71 -14.38
N PRO A 40 15.52 -4.82 -15.00
CA PRO A 40 14.86 -5.91 -14.28
C PRO A 40 15.70 -6.53 -13.16
N GLN A 41 17.04 -6.42 -13.21
CA GLN A 41 17.92 -6.90 -12.15
C GLN A 41 17.79 -6.06 -10.88
N ASP A 42 17.63 -4.74 -10.99
CA ASP A 42 17.36 -3.90 -9.82
C ASP A 42 16.02 -4.28 -9.19
N LEU A 43 15.02 -4.62 -10.00
CA LEU A 43 13.72 -5.09 -9.50
C LEU A 43 13.87 -6.42 -8.74
N ALA A 44 14.63 -7.37 -9.28
CA ALA A 44 14.92 -8.64 -8.61
C ALA A 44 15.68 -8.44 -7.28
N VAL A 45 16.62 -7.49 -7.24
CA VAL A 45 17.31 -7.11 -6.00
C VAL A 45 16.33 -6.52 -4.99
N THR A 46 15.46 -5.59 -5.40
CA THR A 46 14.45 -5.03 -4.50
C THR A 46 13.44 -6.08 -4.01
N ASP A 47 13.07 -7.04 -4.85
CA ASP A 47 12.18 -8.15 -4.44
C ASP A 47 12.81 -8.98 -3.32
N ARG A 48 14.11 -9.32 -3.44
CA ARG A 48 14.85 -10.03 -2.40
C ARG A 48 14.97 -9.20 -1.12
N LEU A 49 15.35 -7.92 -1.22
CA LEU A 49 15.52 -7.05 -0.05
C LEU A 49 14.21 -6.86 0.71
N ALA A 50 13.11 -6.65 0.00
CA ALA A 50 11.79 -6.53 0.62
C ALA A 50 11.35 -7.84 1.28
N THR A 51 11.61 -8.99 0.65
CA THR A 51 11.36 -10.32 1.26
C THR A 51 12.11 -10.46 2.58
N SER A 52 13.42 -10.22 2.58
CA SER A 52 14.26 -10.35 3.79
C SER A 52 13.84 -9.40 4.90
N ALA A 53 13.53 -8.13 4.58
CA ALA A 53 13.07 -7.16 5.57
C ALA A 53 11.79 -7.60 6.28
N LEU A 54 10.83 -8.19 5.54
CA LEU A 54 9.59 -8.70 6.13
C LEU A 54 9.83 -9.98 6.95
N GLU A 55 10.67 -10.90 6.47
CA GLU A 55 11.04 -12.12 7.19
C GLU A 55 11.74 -11.81 8.53
N GLU A 56 12.62 -10.82 8.55
CA GLU A 56 13.30 -10.34 9.77
C GLU A 56 12.30 -9.76 10.78
N ILE A 57 11.32 -8.97 10.35
CA ILE A 57 10.26 -8.46 11.23
C ILE A 57 9.42 -9.60 11.81
N VAL A 58 9.06 -10.58 10.98
CA VAL A 58 8.31 -11.76 11.44
C VAL A 58 9.11 -12.56 12.47
N ALA A 59 10.42 -12.74 12.24
CA ALA A 59 11.32 -13.43 13.14
C ALA A 59 11.53 -12.68 14.47
N ALA A 60 11.52 -11.34 14.46
CA ALA A 60 11.61 -10.50 15.65
C ALA A 60 10.36 -10.54 16.55
N GLY A 61 9.27 -11.13 16.06
CA GLY A 61 8.04 -11.32 16.82
C GLY A 61 7.00 -10.22 16.56
N VAL A 62 5.85 -10.64 16.04
CA VAL A 62 4.67 -9.80 15.80
C VAL A 62 3.40 -10.52 16.25
N THR A 63 2.29 -9.80 16.35
CA THR A 63 1.00 -10.42 16.68
C THR A 63 0.57 -11.40 15.58
N PRO A 64 -0.28 -12.40 15.89
CA PRO A 64 -0.73 -13.36 14.88
C PRO A 64 -1.42 -12.72 13.67
N ALA A 65 -2.20 -11.64 13.89
CA ALA A 65 -2.89 -10.92 12.83
C ALA A 65 -1.89 -10.23 11.86
N VAL A 66 -0.90 -9.51 12.41
CA VAL A 66 0.16 -8.86 11.63
C VAL A 66 1.04 -9.90 10.92
N LYS A 67 1.34 -11.02 11.59
CA LYS A 67 2.11 -12.12 11.01
C LYS A 67 1.46 -12.68 9.76
N LEU A 68 0.15 -12.91 9.78
CA LEU A 68 -0.60 -13.41 8.63
C LEU A 68 -0.45 -12.47 7.43
N GLN A 69 -0.65 -11.17 7.64
CA GLN A 69 -0.50 -10.15 6.60
C GLN A 69 0.91 -10.14 5.99
N TYR A 70 1.97 -10.24 6.80
CA TYR A 70 3.33 -10.35 6.27
C TYR A 70 3.56 -11.65 5.50
N VAL A 71 3.08 -12.79 5.99
CA VAL A 71 3.25 -14.09 5.32
C VAL A 71 2.60 -14.07 3.94
N ASP A 72 1.41 -13.48 3.80
CA ASP A 72 0.73 -13.34 2.52
C ASP A 72 1.55 -12.48 1.55
N ASN A 73 2.11 -11.38 2.03
CA ASN A 73 2.91 -10.45 1.22
C ASN A 73 4.31 -10.99 0.86
N ILE A 74 4.93 -11.76 1.76
CA ILE A 74 6.17 -12.51 1.50
C ILE A 74 5.91 -13.56 0.41
N ARG A 75 4.82 -14.32 0.52
CA ARG A 75 4.46 -15.32 -0.48
C ARG A 75 4.22 -14.67 -1.84
N TRP A 76 3.51 -13.54 -1.85
CA TRP A 76 3.28 -12.76 -3.06
C TRP A 76 4.59 -12.33 -3.72
N ILE A 77 5.49 -11.66 -3.01
CA ILE A 77 6.69 -11.09 -3.63
C ILE A 77 7.67 -12.16 -4.13
N GLN A 78 7.74 -13.32 -3.45
CA GLN A 78 8.55 -14.46 -3.88
C GLN A 78 8.06 -15.08 -5.20
N GLU A 79 6.77 -14.95 -5.51
CA GLU A 79 6.15 -15.51 -6.72
C GLU A 79 5.94 -14.46 -7.81
N ALA A 80 5.93 -13.16 -7.47
CA ALA A 80 5.50 -12.08 -8.34
C ALA A 80 6.28 -11.99 -9.67
N ALA A 81 7.57 -12.35 -9.68
CA ALA A 81 8.38 -12.39 -10.90
C ALA A 81 7.90 -13.46 -11.89
N LYS A 82 7.41 -14.61 -11.42
CA LYS A 82 6.95 -15.73 -12.26
C LYS A 82 5.68 -15.39 -13.02
N HIS A 83 4.89 -14.45 -12.50
CA HIS A 83 3.63 -14.02 -13.09
C HIS A 83 3.78 -12.94 -14.18
N GLN A 84 5.00 -12.42 -14.41
CA GLN A 84 5.32 -11.50 -15.53
C GLN A 84 4.38 -10.28 -15.61
N LEU A 85 4.05 -9.69 -14.46
CA LEU A 85 3.08 -8.59 -14.36
C LEU A 85 3.67 -7.20 -14.65
N VAL A 86 4.96 -7.12 -14.98
CA VAL A 86 5.65 -5.84 -15.23
C VAL A 86 5.29 -5.35 -16.62
N VAL A 87 4.70 -4.15 -16.70
CA VAL A 87 4.43 -3.44 -17.95
C VAL A 87 5.00 -2.02 -17.83
N GLY A 88 5.91 -1.65 -18.73
CA GLY A 88 6.59 -0.35 -18.70
C GLY A 88 7.72 -0.31 -17.67
N SER A 89 7.58 0.54 -16.65
CA SER A 89 8.63 0.74 -15.63
C SER A 89 8.83 -0.51 -14.76
N GLN A 90 10.08 -0.77 -14.36
CA GLN A 90 10.41 -1.83 -13.40
C GLN A 90 9.87 -1.46 -12.02
N ALA A 91 8.70 -2.02 -11.69
CA ALA A 91 7.93 -1.65 -10.51
C ALA A 91 7.36 -2.89 -9.81
N ARG A 92 7.18 -2.78 -8.50
CA ARG A 92 6.56 -3.80 -7.66
C ARG A 92 5.68 -3.14 -6.61
N ILE A 93 4.68 -3.88 -6.17
CA ILE A 93 3.77 -3.49 -5.09
C ILE A 93 3.58 -4.67 -4.14
N LEU A 94 3.39 -4.38 -2.86
CA LEU A 94 2.87 -5.29 -1.84
C LEU A 94 2.12 -4.48 -0.78
N TYR A 95 1.53 -5.14 0.21
CA TYR A 95 0.97 -4.50 1.39
C TYR A 95 1.92 -4.57 2.57
N SER A 96 2.06 -3.46 3.29
CA SER A 96 2.91 -3.39 4.48
C SER A 96 2.43 -2.31 5.44
N ASP A 97 2.66 -2.51 6.73
CA ASP A 97 2.39 -1.54 7.80
C ASP A 97 3.55 -0.55 7.97
N GLN A 98 3.45 0.35 8.95
CA GLN A 98 4.49 1.34 9.23
C GLN A 98 5.89 0.71 9.39
N LYS A 99 6.01 -0.36 10.18
CA LYS A 99 7.30 -1.00 10.46
C LYS A 99 7.90 -1.60 9.20
N GLY A 100 7.10 -2.33 8.42
CA GLY A 100 7.55 -2.95 7.18
C GLY A 100 7.90 -1.91 6.11
N ARG A 101 7.08 -0.87 5.93
CA ARG A 101 7.37 0.24 4.99
C ARG A 101 8.72 0.89 5.29
N VAL A 102 8.99 1.21 6.56
CA VAL A 102 10.27 1.81 6.97
C VAL A 102 11.44 0.86 6.75
N ALA A 103 11.32 -0.41 7.15
CA ALA A 103 12.38 -1.39 7.00
C ALA A 103 12.77 -1.61 5.53
N ILE A 104 11.78 -1.76 4.65
CA ILE A 104 12.01 -1.93 3.21
C ILE A 104 12.65 -0.67 2.61
N ALA A 105 12.13 0.52 2.94
CA ALA A 105 12.68 1.79 2.45
C ALA A 105 14.16 1.98 2.86
N VAL A 106 14.49 1.66 4.11
CA VAL A 106 15.88 1.70 4.60
C VAL A 106 16.75 0.68 3.87
N ALA A 107 16.27 -0.55 3.69
CA ALA A 107 17.03 -1.59 2.97
C ALA A 107 17.35 -1.17 1.53
N PHE A 108 16.40 -0.58 0.82
CA PHE A 108 16.62 -0.05 -0.53
C PHE A 108 17.64 1.09 -0.53
N ASN A 109 17.49 2.05 0.38
CA ASN A 109 18.39 3.21 0.43
C ASN A 109 19.84 2.79 0.78
N GLN A 110 20.01 1.79 1.65
CA GLN A 110 21.32 1.20 1.93
C GLN A 110 21.89 0.45 0.72
N ALA A 111 21.06 -0.29 -0.03
CA ALA A 111 21.50 -0.98 -1.25
C ALA A 111 21.93 0.00 -2.34
N ILE A 112 21.25 1.14 -2.48
CA ILE A 112 21.68 2.26 -3.34
C ILE A 112 23.04 2.79 -2.87
N ALA A 113 23.20 3.07 -1.58
CA ALA A 113 24.45 3.60 -1.02
C ALA A 113 25.64 2.64 -1.19
N ARG A 114 25.39 1.32 -1.18
CA ARG A 114 26.40 0.28 -1.45
C ARG A 114 26.67 0.02 -2.94
N GLY A 115 25.90 0.62 -3.84
CA GLY A 115 25.99 0.37 -5.29
C GLY A 115 25.43 -1.00 -5.73
N GLU A 116 24.64 -1.65 -4.89
CA GLU A 116 23.95 -2.91 -5.21
C GLU A 116 22.75 -2.68 -6.14
N LEU A 117 22.10 -1.50 -6.01
CA LEU A 117 21.10 -0.99 -6.95
C LEU A 117 21.76 0.05 -7.86
N LYS A 118 21.53 -0.05 -9.17
CA LYS A 118 22.23 0.76 -10.18
C LYS A 118 21.79 2.23 -10.20
N ALA A 119 20.57 2.52 -9.74
CA ALA A 119 20.01 3.86 -9.70
C ALA A 119 19.04 4.02 -8.51
N PRO A 120 18.59 5.25 -8.20
CA PRO A 120 17.60 5.48 -7.15
C PRO A 120 16.30 4.68 -7.33
N VAL A 121 15.60 4.44 -6.23
CA VAL A 121 14.28 3.80 -6.20
C VAL A 121 13.25 4.82 -5.73
N VAL A 122 12.20 5.01 -6.52
CA VAL A 122 11.06 5.84 -6.15
C VAL A 122 10.10 5.02 -5.29
N LEU A 123 9.75 5.52 -4.11
CA LEU A 123 8.69 4.96 -3.27
C LEU A 123 7.38 5.71 -3.51
N SER A 124 6.27 4.98 -3.60
CA SER A 124 4.94 5.53 -3.82
C SER A 124 3.86 4.55 -3.34
N ARG A 125 2.59 4.88 -3.59
CA ARG A 125 1.43 4.06 -3.26
C ARG A 125 0.20 4.46 -4.08
N ASP A 126 -0.83 3.62 -4.02
CA ASP A 126 -2.18 4.05 -4.41
C ASP A 126 -2.79 4.93 -3.30
N HIS A 127 -3.87 5.65 -3.61
CA HIS A 127 -4.66 6.40 -2.64
C HIS A 127 -5.54 5.47 -1.78
N HIS A 128 -5.80 4.25 -2.24
CA HIS A 128 -6.47 3.18 -1.49
C HIS A 128 -5.58 2.65 -0.34
N ASP A 129 -5.36 3.48 0.67
CA ASP A 129 -4.47 3.25 1.81
C ASP A 129 -5.14 3.76 3.10
N VAL A 130 -4.59 3.34 4.25
CA VAL A 130 -5.13 3.60 5.60
C VAL A 130 -5.51 5.05 5.88
N SER A 131 -4.79 6.03 5.31
CA SER A 131 -4.99 7.46 5.62
C SER A 131 -5.14 8.35 4.38
N GLY A 132 -5.02 7.77 3.19
CA GLY A 132 -4.92 8.52 1.94
C GLY A 132 -6.25 8.92 1.32
N THR A 133 -7.37 8.37 1.78
CA THR A 133 -8.70 8.53 1.16
C THR A 133 -9.82 8.52 2.19
N ASP A 134 -10.63 9.58 2.20
CA ASP A 134 -11.96 9.56 2.79
C ASP A 134 -13.00 9.19 1.71
N SER A 135 -13.72 8.09 1.91
CA SER A 135 -14.68 7.57 0.93
C SER A 135 -15.75 6.72 1.62
N PRO A 136 -16.95 7.28 1.92
CA PRO A 136 -17.98 6.60 2.72
C PRO A 136 -18.56 5.35 2.04
N PHE A 137 -18.29 5.16 0.75
CA PHE A 137 -18.73 3.99 -0.01
C PHE A 137 -17.62 2.96 -0.23
N ARG A 138 -16.40 3.22 0.25
CA ARG A 138 -15.27 2.33 0.09
C ARG A 138 -14.30 2.44 1.28
N GLU A 139 -13.27 3.27 1.24
CA GLU A 139 -12.18 3.28 2.24
C GLU A 139 -12.65 3.58 3.68
N THR A 140 -13.61 4.47 3.86
CA THR A 140 -14.17 4.84 5.18
C THR A 140 -15.55 4.23 5.41
N SER A 141 -15.97 3.23 4.62
CA SER A 141 -17.31 2.65 4.70
C SER A 141 -17.60 1.88 5.99
N ASN A 142 -16.56 1.50 6.73
CA ASN A 142 -16.67 0.75 8.00
C ASN A 142 -16.55 1.67 9.24
N ILE A 143 -16.64 3.00 9.05
CA ILE A 143 -16.60 3.98 10.14
C ILE A 143 -18.04 4.39 10.50
N TYR A 144 -18.45 4.12 11.74
CA TYR A 144 -19.84 4.29 12.20
C TYR A 144 -20.07 5.43 13.21
N ASP A 145 -19.04 6.18 13.57
CA ASP A 145 -19.16 7.35 14.46
C ASP A 145 -19.72 8.60 13.75
N GLY A 146 -20.01 8.48 12.46
CA GLY A 146 -20.51 9.55 11.59
C GLY A 146 -19.42 10.26 10.79
N SER A 147 -18.14 10.05 11.10
CA SER A 147 -17.02 10.74 10.44
C SER A 147 -16.67 10.23 9.04
N ALA A 148 -17.28 9.12 8.59
CA ALA A 148 -17.07 8.58 7.24
C ALA A 148 -17.36 9.57 6.09
N PHE A 149 -18.18 10.61 6.36
CA PHE A 149 -18.54 11.67 5.42
C PHE A 149 -17.64 12.91 5.49
N CYS A 150 -16.70 12.94 6.43
CA CYS A 150 -15.69 14.00 6.51
C CYS A 150 -14.62 13.82 5.42
N ALA A 151 -13.75 14.81 5.27
CA ALA A 151 -12.58 14.76 4.38
C ALA A 151 -11.28 15.20 5.09
N ASP A 152 -11.34 15.35 6.43
CA ASP A 152 -10.24 15.88 7.22
C ASP A 152 -9.03 14.95 7.20
N MET A 153 -9.22 13.62 7.20
CA MET A 153 -8.13 12.65 7.24
C MET A 153 -7.27 12.74 5.97
N ALA A 154 -7.87 12.73 4.79
CA ALA A 154 -7.16 12.81 3.51
C ALA A 154 -6.42 14.16 3.37
N VAL A 155 -7.04 15.27 3.80
CA VAL A 155 -6.39 16.59 3.80
C VAL A 155 -5.23 16.62 4.78
N GLN A 156 -5.40 16.11 6.01
CA GLN A 156 -4.34 16.05 7.00
C GLN A 156 -3.18 15.16 6.54
N ASN A 157 -3.45 14.02 5.90
CA ASN A 157 -2.41 13.19 5.31
C ASN A 157 -1.64 13.95 4.23
N PHE A 158 -2.34 14.60 3.29
CA PHE A 158 -1.73 15.37 2.21
C PHE A 158 -0.80 16.47 2.73
N VAL A 159 -1.29 17.32 3.64
CA VAL A 159 -0.46 18.39 4.23
C VAL A 159 0.66 17.76 5.07
N GLY A 160 0.34 16.72 5.83
CA GLY A 160 1.28 15.99 6.70
C GLY A 160 2.51 15.47 5.98
N ASP A 161 2.32 14.85 4.83
CA ASP A 161 3.40 14.31 3.99
C ASP A 161 4.23 15.44 3.35
N ALA A 162 3.60 16.59 3.03
CA ALA A 162 4.23 17.76 2.41
C ALA A 162 5.43 18.29 3.19
N PHE A 163 5.30 18.35 4.52
CA PHE A 163 6.32 18.88 5.42
C PHE A 163 7.15 17.80 6.11
N ARG A 164 6.99 16.53 5.73
CA ARG A 164 7.78 15.39 6.24
C ARG A 164 8.77 14.83 5.21
N GLY A 165 8.98 15.54 4.10
CA GLY A 165 10.03 15.23 3.13
C GLY A 165 9.60 14.30 1.99
N ALA A 166 8.31 14.18 1.71
CA ALA A 166 7.86 13.53 0.48
C ALA A 166 8.37 14.29 -0.74
N THR A 167 8.90 13.58 -1.75
CA THR A 167 9.43 14.19 -2.99
C THR A 167 8.32 14.91 -3.77
N TRP A 168 7.09 14.39 -3.73
CA TRP A 168 5.88 15.04 -4.23
C TRP A 168 4.66 14.52 -3.46
N ILE A 169 3.57 15.27 -3.54
CA ILE A 169 2.29 14.99 -2.90
C ILE A 169 1.14 15.29 -3.87
N ALA A 170 0.02 14.60 -3.71
CA ALA A 170 -1.18 14.83 -4.52
C ALA A 170 -2.45 14.68 -3.66
N LEU A 171 -3.40 15.59 -3.86
CA LEU A 171 -4.75 15.50 -3.32
C LEU A 171 -5.73 15.48 -4.50
N HIS A 172 -6.52 14.41 -4.60
CA HIS A 172 -7.44 14.17 -5.71
C HIS A 172 -8.89 14.15 -5.23
N ASN A 173 -9.80 14.30 -6.19
CA ASN A 173 -11.23 14.34 -5.97
C ASN A 173 -11.93 13.27 -6.82
N GLY A 174 -12.87 12.52 -6.22
CA GLY A 174 -13.65 11.48 -6.89
C GLY A 174 -12.89 10.19 -7.21
N GLY A 175 -11.71 9.98 -6.62
CA GLY A 175 -10.88 8.80 -6.84
C GLY A 175 -11.64 7.51 -6.49
N GLY A 176 -11.75 6.58 -7.44
CA GLY A 176 -12.31 5.25 -7.24
C GLY A 176 -13.83 5.15 -7.21
N VAL A 177 -14.53 6.06 -6.53
CA VAL A 177 -16.01 6.05 -6.41
C VAL A 177 -16.71 7.07 -7.32
N GLY A 178 -15.95 7.91 -8.03
CA GLY A 178 -16.46 8.91 -8.94
C GLY A 178 -16.78 10.25 -8.27
N TRP A 179 -16.91 11.29 -9.09
CA TRP A 179 -17.47 12.60 -8.73
C TRP A 179 -18.99 12.57 -8.83
#